data_AF-A0A7C5MBN1-F1
#
_entry.id   AF-A0A7C5MBN1-F1
#
_cell.length_a   1.000
_cell.length_b   1.000
_cell.length_c   1.000
_cell.angle_alpha   90.00
_cell.angle_beta   90.00
_cell.angle_gamma   90.00
#
_symmetry.space_group_name_H-M   'P 1'
#
loop_
_entity.id
_entity.type
_entity.pdbx_description
1 polymer ?
#
loop_
_entity_poly.entity_id
_entity_poly.type
_entity_poly.pdbx_seq_one_letter_code
_entity_poly.pdbx_strand_id
1 'polypeptide(L)'
;MEPPMITPIEENIVCTRKEELLKLMQNTLSNQTFSGLFLKIFAKDKAEKYYATLLMDRRKLLALELLLLSSQKRIIGDETLNILKKILNYPLVVDIYGLDEIELKTSITDNIEIY
;
A
#
# COMPACT_ATOMS: atom_id res chain seq x y z
N MET A 1 8.71 0.10 -5.42
CA MET A 1 8.01 1.38 -5.32
C MET A 1 8.68 2.24 -4.26
N GLU A 2 9.15 3.40 -4.65
CA GLU A 2 9.72 4.38 -3.74
C GLU A 2 8.61 5.06 -2.94
N PRO A 3 8.79 5.22 -1.61
CA PRO A 3 7.83 5.92 -0.79
C PRO A 3 7.85 7.43 -1.05
N PRO A 4 6.73 8.12 -0.85
CA PRO A 4 6.71 9.58 -0.92
C PRO A 4 7.63 10.18 0.16
N MET A 5 8.28 11.31 -0.15
CA MET A 5 9.13 12.05 0.79
C MET A 5 8.30 12.89 1.79
N ILE A 6 7.31 12.27 2.42
CA ILE A 6 6.39 12.90 3.37
C ILE A 6 6.22 12.04 4.61
N THR A 7 5.73 12.63 5.69
CA THR A 7 5.44 11.88 6.90
C THR A 7 4.15 11.06 6.74
N PRO A 8 4.17 9.78 7.13
CA PRO A 8 2.95 8.98 7.22
C PRO A 8 1.97 9.60 8.22
N ILE A 9 0.69 9.41 7.96
CA ILE A 9 -0.41 9.84 8.84
C ILE A 9 -0.51 8.89 10.04
N GLU A 10 -0.33 7.60 9.78
CA GLU A 10 -0.21 6.57 10.82
C GLU A 10 0.92 5.61 10.43
N GLU A 11 1.68 5.16 11.42
CA GLU A 11 2.79 4.21 11.26
C GLU A 11 2.59 2.98 12.12
N ASN A 12 3.03 1.83 11.61
CA ASN A 12 3.03 0.55 12.32
C ASN A 12 1.66 0.16 12.88
N ILE A 13 0.57 0.58 12.22
CA ILE A 13 -0.78 0.21 12.64
C ILE A 13 -1.00 -1.27 12.36
N VAL A 14 -1.39 -2.00 13.40
CA VAL A 14 -1.71 -3.41 13.29
C VAL A 14 -3.18 -3.56 12.89
N CYS A 15 -3.43 -4.09 11.69
CA CYS A 15 -4.76 -4.48 11.24
C CYS A 15 -4.90 -5.99 11.37
N THR A 16 -5.74 -6.47 12.28
CA THR A 16 -5.96 -7.92 12.47
C THR A 16 -6.95 -8.51 11.48
N ARG A 17 -7.78 -7.65 10.88
CA ARG A 17 -8.78 -7.99 9.87
C ARG A 17 -8.76 -6.98 8.74
N LYS A 18 -9.11 -7.42 7.53
CA LYS A 18 -9.16 -6.56 6.33
C LYS A 18 -10.10 -5.35 6.48
N GLU A 19 -11.16 -5.46 7.28
CA GLU A 19 -12.11 -4.37 7.50
C GLU A 19 -11.46 -3.20 8.25
N GLU A 20 -10.47 -3.45 9.10
CA GLU A 20 -9.71 -2.42 9.80
C GLU A 20 -8.85 -1.61 8.83
N LEU A 21 -8.19 -2.29 7.88
CA LEU A 21 -7.44 -1.63 6.81
C LEU A 21 -8.36 -0.78 5.93
N LEU A 22 -9.51 -1.33 5.53
CA LEU A 22 -10.49 -0.58 4.73
C LEU A 22 -10.99 0.67 5.46
N LYS A 23 -11.26 0.56 6.77
CA LYS A 23 -11.66 1.69 7.60
C LYS A 23 -10.54 2.73 7.71
N LEU A 24 -9.29 2.30 7.88
CA LEU A 24 -8.13 3.18 7.91
C LEU A 24 -8.01 3.97 6.60
N MET A 25 -8.08 3.29 5.46
CA MET A 25 -8.05 3.91 4.13
C MET A 25 -9.20 4.91 3.93
N GLN A 26 -10.43 4.53 4.31
CA GLN A 26 -11.60 5.39 4.19
C GLN A 26 -11.51 6.63 5.08
N ASN A 27 -11.04 6.48 6.32
CA ASN A 27 -10.85 7.59 7.23
C ASN A 27 -9.82 8.58 6.67
N THR A 28 -8.70 8.08 6.13
CA THR A 28 -7.71 8.96 5.50
C THR A 28 -8.29 9.68 4.28
N LEU A 29 -8.95 8.97 3.37
CA LEU A 29 -9.56 9.57 2.16
C LEU A 29 -10.76 10.48 2.45
N SER A 30 -11.35 10.40 3.64
CA SER A 30 -12.42 11.33 4.05
C SER A 30 -11.92 12.75 4.26
N ASN A 31 -10.61 12.92 4.49
CA ASN A 31 -9.99 14.23 4.52
C ASN A 31 -9.92 14.80 3.09
N GLN A 32 -10.59 15.92 2.87
CA GLN A 32 -10.71 16.53 1.54
C GLN A 32 -9.36 17.00 0.97
N THR A 33 -8.34 17.20 1.81
CA THR A 33 -7.00 17.60 1.39
C THR A 33 -6.27 16.51 0.59
N PHE A 34 -6.60 15.23 0.81
CA PHE A 34 -5.89 14.13 0.15
C PHE A 34 -6.58 13.69 -1.14
N SER A 35 -5.82 13.64 -2.23
CA SER A 35 -6.24 13.15 -3.54
C SER A 35 -5.95 11.66 -3.74
N GLY A 36 -5.09 11.07 -2.93
CA GLY A 36 -4.75 9.65 -2.98
C GLY A 36 -4.11 9.12 -1.70
N LEU A 37 -3.72 7.85 -1.72
CA LEU A 37 -3.01 7.18 -0.64
C LEU A 37 -1.79 6.44 -1.17
N PHE A 38 -0.73 6.45 -0.38
CA PHE A 38 0.34 5.46 -0.46
C PHE A 38 0.28 4.59 0.79
N LEU A 39 0.38 3.27 0.63
CA LEU A 39 0.42 2.32 1.75
C LEU A 39 1.67 1.47 1.67
N LYS A 40 2.26 1.22 2.83
CA LYS A 40 3.22 0.14 3.06
C LYS A 40 2.55 -0.91 3.93
N ILE A 41 2.56 -2.15 3.48
CA ILE A 41 1.88 -3.24 4.16
C ILE A 41 2.90 -4.36 4.38
N PHE A 42 3.23 -4.62 5.62
CA PHE A 42 3.94 -5.83 6.01
C PHE A 42 2.93 -6.90 6.43
N ALA A 43 3.10 -8.11 5.89
CA ALA A 43 2.30 -9.26 6.24
C ALA A 43 3.18 -10.51 6.32
N LYS A 44 2.75 -11.50 7.10
CA LYS A 44 3.45 -12.78 7.19
C LYS A 44 2.45 -13.92 7.20
N ASP A 45 2.66 -14.89 6.32
CA ASP A 45 1.99 -16.19 6.41
C ASP A 45 2.94 -17.27 6.97
N LYS A 46 2.55 -18.53 6.87
CA LYS A 46 3.37 -19.65 7.40
C LYS A 46 4.67 -19.88 6.63
N ALA A 47 4.75 -19.45 5.38
CA ALA A 47 5.85 -19.76 4.45
C ALA A 47 6.69 -18.52 4.09
N GLU A 48 6.10 -17.33 4.07
CA GLU A 48 6.70 -16.13 3.49
C GLU A 48 6.32 -14.87 4.28
N LYS A 49 7.19 -13.86 4.20
CA LYS A 49 6.93 -12.50 4.64
C LYS A 49 6.84 -11.60 3.41
N TYR A 50 5.82 -10.76 3.39
CA TYR A 50 5.49 -9.91 2.26
C TYR A 50 5.64 -8.46 2.68
N TYR A 51 6.19 -7.67 1.79
CA TYR A 51 6.15 -6.22 1.87
C TYR A 51 5.45 -5.71 0.62
N ALA A 52 4.21 -5.25 0.78
CA ALA A 52 3.41 -4.68 -0.29
C ALA A 52 3.50 -3.16 -0.24
N THR A 53 3.65 -2.53 -1.39
CA THR A 53 3.53 -1.09 -1.55
C THR A 53 2.40 -0.82 -2.53
N LEU A 54 1.51 0.09 -2.16
CA LEU A 54 0.24 0.28 -2.86
C LEU A 54 -0.03 1.78 -3.03
N LEU A 55 -0.31 2.20 -4.26
CA LEU A 55 -0.63 3.57 -4.61
C LEU A 55 -2.04 3.60 -5.21
N MET A 56 -2.88 4.51 -4.72
CA MET A 56 -4.25 4.65 -5.19
C MET A 56 -4.71 6.10 -5.21
N ASP A 57 -5.64 6.40 -6.11
CA ASP A 57 -6.46 7.62 -6.04
C ASP A 57 -7.76 7.32 -5.27
N ARG A 58 -8.66 8.30 -5.19
CA ARG A 58 -9.97 8.14 -4.54
C ARG A 58 -10.89 7.07 -5.14
N ARG A 59 -10.61 6.58 -6.34
CA ARG A 59 -11.51 5.72 -7.13
C ARG A 59 -10.92 4.33 -7.40
N LYS A 60 -9.61 4.22 -7.58
CA LYS A 60 -8.97 3.00 -8.05
C LYS A 60 -7.55 2.84 -7.51
N LEU A 61 -7.15 1.58 -7.43
CA LEU A 61 -5.75 1.19 -7.32
C LEU A 61 -5.01 1.64 -8.59
N LEU A 62 -3.90 2.33 -8.41
CA LEU A 62 -3.05 2.81 -9.49
C LEU A 62 -1.85 1.88 -9.69
N ALA A 63 -1.13 1.57 -8.62
CA ALA A 63 0.03 0.69 -8.67
C ALA A 63 0.11 -0.21 -7.44
N LEU A 64 0.66 -1.40 -7.63
CA LEU A 64 0.89 -2.38 -6.59
C LEU A 64 2.20 -3.13 -6.89
N GLU A 65 3.10 -3.10 -5.92
CA GLU A 65 4.34 -3.90 -5.95
C GLU A 65 4.42 -4.73 -4.68
N LEU A 66 4.90 -5.97 -4.82
CA LEU A 66 5.18 -6.87 -3.72
C LEU A 66 6.64 -7.28 -3.71
N LEU A 67 7.26 -7.24 -2.53
CA LEU A 67 8.55 -7.82 -2.25
C LEU A 67 8.37 -9.06 -1.36
N LEU A 68 8.76 -10.22 -1.88
CA LEU A 68 8.88 -11.44 -1.10
C LEU A 68 10.19 -11.39 -0.32
N LEU A 69 10.12 -11.24 1.00
CA LEU A 69 11.31 -10.94 1.81
C LEU A 69 12.26 -12.13 1.95
N SER A 70 11.76 -13.37 1.88
CA SER A 70 12.63 -14.56 1.97
C SER A 70 13.51 -14.72 0.73
N SER A 71 13.00 -14.36 -0.45
CA SER A 71 13.72 -14.49 -1.72
C SER A 71 14.26 -13.17 -2.28
N GLN A 72 13.92 -12.04 -1.65
CA GLN A 72 14.14 -10.69 -2.17
C GLN A 72 13.56 -10.48 -3.59
N LYS A 73 12.57 -11.30 -3.97
CA LYS A 73 11.94 -11.25 -5.29
C LYS A 73 10.88 -10.15 -5.31
N ARG A 74 11.00 -9.21 -6.25
CA ARG A 74 9.95 -8.24 -6.57
C ARG A 74 8.95 -8.84 -7.54
N ILE A 75 7.67 -8.58 -7.32
CA ILE A 75 6.54 -9.00 -8.14
C ILE A 75 5.71 -7.76 -8.47
N ILE A 76 5.41 -7.60 -9.75
CA ILE A 76 4.58 -6.53 -10.33
C ILE A 76 3.55 -7.17 -11.28
N GLY A 77 2.54 -6.40 -11.70
CA GLY A 77 1.49 -6.88 -12.61
C GLY A 77 0.44 -7.77 -11.92
N ASP A 78 -0.34 -8.52 -12.71
CA ASP A 78 -1.55 -9.22 -12.25
C ASP A 78 -1.35 -10.20 -11.09
N GLU A 79 -0.18 -10.83 -10.99
CA GLU A 79 0.16 -11.75 -9.90
C GLU A 79 0.05 -11.06 -8.54
N THR A 80 0.34 -9.76 -8.48
CA THR A 80 0.32 -9.00 -7.24
C THR A 80 -1.05 -8.94 -6.59
N LEU A 81 -2.12 -8.87 -7.38
CA LEU A 81 -3.50 -8.81 -6.87
C LEU A 81 -3.90 -10.11 -6.18
N ASN A 82 -3.45 -11.26 -6.70
CA ASN A 82 -3.73 -12.56 -6.10
C ASN A 82 -3.00 -12.71 -4.76
N ILE A 83 -1.75 -12.27 -4.69
CA ILE A 83 -0.97 -12.26 -3.45
C ILE A 83 -1.57 -11.27 -2.45
N LEU A 84 -1.96 -10.07 -2.88
CA LEU A 84 -2.62 -9.09 -2.02
C LEU A 84 -3.89 -9.67 -1.38
N LYS A 85 -4.78 -10.26 -2.19
CA LYS A 85 -5.99 -10.94 -1.68
C LYS A 85 -5.68 -12.03 -0.66
N LYS A 86 -4.58 -12.77 -0.86
CA LYS A 86 -4.11 -13.79 0.09
C LYS A 86 -3.66 -13.16 1.40
N ILE A 87 -2.76 -12.16 1.36
CA ILE A 87 -2.16 -11.57 2.56
C ILE A 87 -3.18 -10.81 3.41
N LEU A 88 -4.25 -10.25 2.82
CA LEU A 88 -5.34 -9.59 3.54
C LEU A 88 -6.09 -10.51 4.54
N ASN A 89 -5.86 -11.83 4.50
CA ASN A 89 -6.42 -12.79 5.47
C ASN A 89 -5.50 -13.03 6.69
N TYR A 90 -4.36 -12.34 6.75
CA TYR A 90 -3.40 -12.41 7.85
C TYR A 90 -3.30 -11.05 8.54
N PRO A 91 -2.80 -10.99 9.80
CA PRO A 91 -2.49 -9.73 10.44
C PRO A 91 -1.50 -8.90 9.60
N LEU A 92 -1.79 -7.63 9.46
CA LEU A 92 -1.02 -6.66 8.68
C LEU A 92 -0.41 -5.62 9.62
N VAL A 93 0.79 -5.15 9.30
CA VAL A 93 1.36 -3.93 9.86
C VAL A 93 1.42 -2.91 8.74
N VAL A 94 0.80 -1.74 8.94
CA VAL A 94 0.52 -0.80 7.86
C VAL A 94 1.01 0.60 8.22
N ASP A 95 1.73 1.21 7.28
CA ASP A 95 1.95 2.65 7.25
C ASP A 95 1.06 3.25 6.16
N ILE A 96 0.38 4.35 6.46
CA ILE A 96 -0.49 5.04 5.51
C ILE A 96 -0.06 6.49 5.35
N TYR A 97 0.08 6.91 4.11
CA TYR A 97 0.42 8.27 3.72
C TYR A 97 -0.77 8.83 2.94
N GLY A 98 -1.27 10.00 3.33
CA GLY A 98 -2.21 10.75 2.50
C GLY A 98 -1.43 11.60 1.53
N LEU A 99 -1.82 11.58 0.26
CA LEU A 99 -1.16 12.33 -0.80
C LEU A 99 -2.09 13.45 -1.25
N ASP A 100 -1.62 14.69 -1.26
CA ASP A 100 -2.28 15.77 -1.99
C ASP A 100 -2.16 15.56 -3.52
N GLU A 101 -2.69 16.51 -4.31
CA GLU A 101 -2.66 16.39 -5.78
C GLU A 101 -1.23 16.37 -6.35
N ILE A 102 -0.33 17.18 -5.78
CA ILE A 102 1.06 17.28 -6.25
C ILE A 102 1.81 16.01 -5.86
N GLU A 103 1.72 15.59 -4.60
CA GLU A 103 2.36 14.39 -4.07
C GLU A 103 1.90 13.12 -4.78
N LEU A 104 0.61 13.03 -5.15
CA LEU A 104 0.08 11.93 -5.95
C LEU A 104 0.72 11.88 -7.34
N LYS A 105 0.79 13.02 -8.04
CA LYS A 105 1.41 13.10 -9.37
C LYS A 105 2.91 12.78 -9.33
N THR A 106 3.62 13.29 -8.33
CA THR A 106 5.03 12.97 -8.11
C THR A 106 5.21 11.48 -7.84
N SER A 107 4.40 10.90 -6.94
CA SER A 107 4.45 9.46 -6.63
C SER A 107 4.18 8.57 -7.85
N ILE A 108 3.27 8.98 -8.75
CA ILE A 108 3.04 8.28 -10.03
C ILE A 108 4.29 8.38 -10.93
N THR A 109 4.88 9.56 -11.02
CA THR A 109 6.04 9.83 -11.90
C THR A 109 7.27 9.06 -11.44
N ASP A 110 7.56 9.07 -10.13
CA ASP A 110 8.71 8.40 -9.53
C ASP A 110 8.60 6.86 -9.63
N ASN A 111 7.39 6.34 -9.86
CA ASN A 111 7.11 4.91 -9.88
C ASN A 111 6.53 4.44 -11.22
N ILE A 112 6.83 5.15 -12.31
CA ILE A 112 6.28 4.87 -13.64
C ILE A 112 6.58 3.45 -14.13
N GLU A 113 7.68 2.84 -13.69
CA GLU A 113 8.11 1.48 -14.06
C GLU A 113 7.20 0.36 -13.54
N ILE A 114 6.29 0.68 -12.62
CA ILE A 114 5.38 -0.30 -12.00
C ILE A 114 4.08 -0.45 -12.81
N TYR A 115 3.78 0.51 -13.68
CA TYR A 115 2.60 0.55 -14.55
C TYR A 115 2.86 -0.19 -15.87
#